data_AF-A0A1F6JWG0-F1
#
_entry.id   AF-A0A1F6JWG0-F1
#
_cell.length_a   1.000
_cell.length_b   1.000
_cell.length_c   1.000
_cell.angle_alpha   90.00
_cell.angle_beta   90.00
_cell.angle_gamma   90.00
#
_symmetry.space_group_name_H-M   'P 1'
#
loop_
_entity.id
_entity.type
_entity.pdbx_description
1 polymer ?
#
loop_
_entity_poly.entity_id
_entity_poly.type
_entity_poly.pdbx_seq_one_letter_code
_entity_poly.pdbx_strand_id
1 'polypeptide(L)'
;MGSSEKKIIKTLLYSDIFDFPLLEKEIWNYLISEERVSEKYFIGKIRTINSVVFRKSSYLFTSGREDIVQTRLKRIKQSIAKLGIARKIIRKLFVVPTILFVGISGNLSMLNSEKKDDIDLFVIVRKNRIWTTRLLLIGVLKLMGKYRERGQKNVSNKFCLNMLIDETGLKVSSNLQNLYTAHEVSQLMPIRQREGIYSKFIASNPWIVKFLPNIEDEIKKRKIENHSNNLFEKILSVFLKAPFIEFLARKFQLYLINKNTTSETISDNLLAFHPRDYKSEILSEYNKRLLGYGIS
;
A
#
# COMPACT_ATOMS: atom_id res chain seq x y z
N MET A 1 12.18 0.40 -30.97
CA MET A 1 12.27 0.06 -29.54
C MET A 1 12.08 -1.44 -29.37
N GLY A 2 13.07 -2.13 -28.80
CA GLY A 2 12.98 -3.58 -28.58
C GLY A 2 11.95 -3.95 -27.51
N SER A 3 11.44 -5.20 -27.50
CA SER A 3 10.44 -5.65 -26.53
C SER A 3 10.88 -5.43 -25.06
N SER A 4 12.13 -5.79 -24.73
CA SER A 4 12.67 -5.62 -23.38
C SER A 4 12.85 -4.15 -22.97
N GLU A 5 13.22 -3.29 -23.93
CA GLU A 5 13.35 -1.84 -23.72
C GLU A 5 11.98 -1.21 -23.42
N LYS A 6 10.94 -1.60 -24.15
CA LYS A 6 9.55 -1.17 -23.88
C LYS A 6 9.11 -1.53 -22.45
N LYS A 7 9.42 -2.74 -21.96
CA LYS A 7 9.07 -3.18 -20.58
C LYS A 7 9.74 -2.30 -19.51
N ILE A 8 11.03 -1.96 -19.71
CA ILE A 8 11.78 -1.08 -18.80
C ILE A 8 11.19 0.33 -18.79
N ILE A 9 10.89 0.88 -19.97
CA ILE A 9 10.34 2.24 -20.08
C ILE A 9 8.93 2.31 -19.52
N LYS A 10 8.05 1.35 -19.80
CA LYS A 10 6.73 1.21 -19.18
C LYS A 10 6.84 1.31 -17.65
N THR A 11 7.77 0.54 -17.07
CA THR A 11 8.03 0.53 -15.62
C THR A 11 8.49 1.89 -15.08
N LEU A 12 9.46 2.52 -15.76
CA LEU A 12 9.96 3.84 -15.37
C LEU A 12 8.86 4.91 -15.48
N LEU A 13 8.07 4.91 -16.55
CA LEU A 13 7.00 5.88 -16.77
C LEU A 13 5.90 5.78 -15.73
N TYR A 14 5.55 4.56 -15.29
CA TYR A 14 4.60 4.39 -14.19
C TYR A 14 5.13 5.00 -12.89
N SER A 15 6.38 4.69 -12.54
CA SER A 15 7.03 5.20 -11.32
C SER A 15 7.22 6.73 -11.33
N ASP A 16 7.43 7.28 -12.52
CA ASP A 16 7.64 8.70 -12.73
C ASP A 16 6.40 9.55 -12.40
N ILE A 17 5.20 8.95 -12.35
CA ILE A 17 3.97 9.62 -11.91
C ILE A 17 4.08 10.09 -10.45
N PHE A 18 4.94 9.43 -9.67
CA PHE A 18 5.13 9.67 -8.23
C PHE A 18 6.45 10.38 -7.91
N ASP A 19 7.15 10.93 -8.91
CA ASP A 19 8.51 11.47 -8.80
C ASP A 19 9.47 10.47 -8.14
N PHE A 20 9.36 9.21 -8.55
CA PHE A 20 10.08 8.10 -7.94
C PHE A 20 11.08 7.52 -8.94
N PRO A 21 12.33 8.00 -8.95
CA PRO A 21 13.38 7.37 -9.73
C PRO A 21 13.72 6.02 -9.10
N LEU A 22 13.95 5.01 -9.94
CA LEU A 22 14.09 3.63 -9.50
C LEU A 22 15.56 3.19 -9.50
N LEU A 23 15.92 2.31 -8.58
CA LEU A 23 17.15 1.52 -8.65
C LEU A 23 16.99 0.36 -9.66
N GLU A 24 18.10 -0.17 -10.20
CA GLU A 24 18.06 -1.31 -11.15
C GLU A 24 17.23 -2.48 -10.61
N LYS A 25 17.41 -2.82 -9.33
CA LYS A 25 16.67 -3.90 -8.67
C LYS A 25 15.18 -3.60 -8.52
N GLU A 26 14.82 -2.34 -8.24
CA GLU A 26 13.42 -1.94 -8.13
C GLU A 26 12.72 -2.03 -9.48
N ILE A 27 13.38 -1.62 -10.58
CA ILE A 27 12.84 -1.78 -11.94
C ILE A 27 12.63 -3.27 -12.24
N TRP A 28 13.59 -4.14 -11.89
CA TRP A 28 13.43 -5.57 -12.12
C TRP A 28 12.27 -6.17 -11.32
N ASN A 29 12.17 -5.84 -10.03
CA ASN A 29 11.11 -6.32 -9.13
C ASN A 29 9.71 -5.88 -9.64
N TYR A 30 9.58 -4.60 -10.03
CA TYR A 30 8.32 -4.00 -10.49
C TYR A 30 8.18 -3.99 -12.02
N LEU A 31 8.91 -4.86 -12.73
CA LEU A 31 8.92 -4.86 -14.18
C LEU A 31 7.52 -5.11 -14.73
N ILE A 32 6.97 -4.12 -15.46
CA ILE A 32 5.68 -4.22 -16.12
C ILE A 32 5.84 -5.07 -17.39
N SER A 33 5.37 -6.33 -17.32
CA SER A 33 5.58 -7.36 -18.34
C SER A 33 4.53 -8.46 -18.20
N GLU A 34 4.25 -9.17 -19.30
CA GLU A 34 3.37 -10.36 -19.32
C GLU A 34 4.10 -11.63 -18.87
N GLU A 35 5.43 -11.63 -18.94
CA GLU A 35 6.28 -12.78 -18.63
C GLU A 35 7.40 -12.42 -17.64
N ARG A 36 7.81 -13.40 -16.84
CA ARG A 36 8.93 -13.29 -15.90
C ARG A 36 10.24 -13.17 -16.67
N VAL A 37 11.10 -12.25 -16.24
CA VAL A 37 12.40 -12.00 -16.87
C VAL A 37 13.50 -12.30 -15.86
N SER A 38 14.50 -13.08 -16.25
CA SER A 38 15.63 -13.37 -15.35
C SER A 38 16.43 -12.11 -15.02
N GLU A 39 16.88 -11.99 -13.77
CA GLU A 39 17.62 -10.81 -13.31
C GLU A 39 18.92 -10.60 -14.10
N LYS A 40 19.65 -11.68 -14.39
CA LYS A 40 20.88 -11.63 -15.19
C LYS A 40 20.63 -11.06 -16.59
N TYR A 41 19.59 -11.53 -17.27
CA TYR A 41 19.23 -11.00 -18.59
C TYR A 41 18.82 -9.54 -18.52
N PHE A 42 17.99 -9.18 -17.54
CA PHE A 42 17.53 -7.82 -17.32
C PHE A 42 18.69 -6.84 -17.10
N ILE A 43 19.64 -7.17 -16.21
CA ILE A 43 20.80 -6.32 -15.90
C ILE A 43 21.65 -6.10 -17.16
N GLY A 44 21.86 -7.15 -17.96
CA GLY A 44 22.56 -7.03 -19.23
C GLY A 44 21.88 -6.05 -20.20
N LYS A 45 20.54 -6.06 -20.26
CA LYS A 45 19.77 -5.17 -21.15
C LYS A 45 19.70 -3.74 -20.64
N ILE A 46 19.40 -3.52 -19.37
CA ILE A 46 19.20 -2.15 -18.84
C ILE A 46 20.46 -1.31 -19.01
N ARG A 47 21.64 -1.89 -18.79
CA ARG A 47 22.94 -1.21 -18.92
C ARG A 47 23.29 -0.79 -20.34
N THR A 48 22.69 -1.40 -21.35
CA THR A 48 22.88 -1.04 -22.76
C THR A 48 21.91 0.04 -23.26
N ILE A 49 20.83 0.32 -22.52
CA ILE A 49 19.84 1.33 -22.90
C ILE A 49 20.31 2.69 -22.38
N ASN A 50 20.72 3.57 -23.30
CA ASN A 50 21.21 4.92 -23.01
C ASN A 50 20.45 6.03 -23.76
N SER A 51 19.59 5.68 -24.72
CA SER A 51 18.81 6.64 -25.52
C SER A 51 17.65 7.27 -24.74
N VAL A 52 17.11 6.55 -23.75
CA VAL A 52 15.84 6.87 -23.09
C VAL A 52 15.85 6.65 -21.58
N VAL A 53 16.83 5.89 -21.08
CA VAL A 53 17.04 5.66 -19.65
C VAL A 53 18.29 6.43 -19.22
N PHE A 54 18.08 7.41 -18.35
CA PHE A 54 19.12 8.28 -17.82
C PHE A 54 19.49 7.84 -16.41
N ARG A 55 20.72 8.18 -16.00
CA ARG A 55 21.30 7.73 -14.72
C ARG A 55 21.92 8.89 -13.97
N LYS A 56 21.68 8.92 -12.66
CA LYS A 56 22.41 9.78 -11.71
C LYS A 56 22.67 8.97 -10.45
N SER A 57 23.94 8.76 -10.14
CA SER A 57 24.36 7.79 -9.13
C SER A 57 23.77 6.40 -9.45
N SER A 58 23.03 5.78 -8.51
CA SER A 58 22.38 4.48 -8.70
C SER A 58 20.93 4.57 -9.21
N TYR A 59 20.40 5.78 -9.40
CA TYR A 59 19.01 6.02 -9.75
C TYR A 59 18.83 6.16 -11.25
N LEU A 60 17.76 5.54 -11.76
CA LEU A 60 17.37 5.56 -13.16
C LEU A 60 16.03 6.28 -13.33
N PHE A 61 15.93 7.05 -14.40
CA PHE A 61 14.79 7.91 -14.71
C PHE A 61 14.71 8.18 -16.22
N THR A 62 13.62 8.79 -16.65
CA THR A 62 13.38 9.20 -18.04
C THR A 62 13.93 10.60 -18.33
N SER A 63 14.00 11.00 -19.59
CA SER A 63 14.58 12.30 -19.99
C SER A 63 13.97 13.49 -19.26
N GLY A 64 14.80 14.46 -18.87
CA GLY A 64 14.38 15.70 -18.20
C GLY A 64 13.95 15.56 -16.74
N ARG A 65 14.14 14.39 -16.12
CA ARG A 65 13.68 14.09 -14.76
C ARG A 65 14.79 14.04 -13.71
N GLU A 66 15.98 14.56 -13.99
CA GLU A 66 17.14 14.42 -13.10
C GLU A 66 16.89 14.93 -11.66
N ASP A 67 16.08 15.98 -11.51
CA ASP A 67 15.79 16.62 -10.21
C ASP A 67 15.04 15.72 -9.24
N ILE A 68 14.29 14.71 -9.73
CA ILE A 68 13.53 13.81 -8.86
C ILE A 68 14.43 12.94 -7.99
N VAL A 69 15.72 12.82 -8.33
CA VAL A 69 16.71 12.12 -7.51
C VAL A 69 16.91 12.81 -6.16
N GLN A 70 16.98 14.15 -6.13
CA GLN A 70 17.07 14.89 -4.86
C GLN A 70 15.77 14.78 -4.06
N THR A 71 14.62 14.81 -4.75
CA THR A 71 13.32 14.56 -4.15
C THR A 71 13.26 13.17 -3.49
N ARG A 72 13.73 12.12 -4.16
CA ARG A 72 13.82 10.75 -3.62
C ARG A 72 14.67 10.68 -2.36
N LEU A 73 15.87 11.26 -2.36
CA LEU A 73 16.76 11.26 -1.20
C LEU A 73 16.12 11.97 0.01
N LYS A 74 15.46 13.12 -0.22
CA LYS A 74 14.72 13.85 0.81
C LYS A 74 13.56 13.02 1.37
N ARG A 75 12.76 12.39 0.51
CA ARG A 75 11.60 11.58 0.89
C ARG A 75 12.01 10.28 1.61
N ILE A 76 13.15 9.67 1.27
CA ILE A 76 13.71 8.54 2.02
C ILE A 76 13.98 8.95 3.47
N LYS A 77 14.67 10.08 3.70
CA LYS A 77 14.97 10.58 5.06
C LYS A 77 13.69 10.80 5.88
N GLN A 78 12.67 11.42 5.29
CA GLN A 78 11.39 11.62 5.98
C GLN A 78 10.67 10.30 6.25
N SER A 79 10.67 9.39 5.28
CA SER A 79 10.02 8.08 5.38
C SER A 79 10.63 7.22 6.48
N ILE A 80 11.96 7.20 6.62
CA ILE A 80 12.64 6.45 7.70
C ILE A 80 12.18 6.94 9.07
N ALA A 81 12.13 8.26 9.28
CA ALA A 81 11.66 8.85 10.54
C ALA A 81 10.20 8.47 10.84
N LYS A 82 9.32 8.61 9.84
CA LYS A 82 7.91 8.23 9.94
C LYS A 82 7.72 6.75 10.22
N LEU A 83 8.49 5.89 9.57
CA LEU A 83 8.42 4.44 9.72
C LEU A 83 8.81 4.01 11.14
N GLY A 84 9.77 4.70 11.77
CA GLY A 84 10.11 4.50 13.18
C GLY A 84 8.93 4.78 14.12
N ILE A 85 8.16 5.84 13.84
CA ILE A 85 6.92 6.15 14.57
C ILE A 85 5.85 5.09 14.25
N ALA A 86 5.61 4.80 12.98
CA ALA A 86 4.63 3.84 12.49
C ALA A 86 4.77 2.49 13.19
N ARG A 87 5.97 1.91 13.22
CA ARG A 87 6.22 0.62 13.89
C ARG A 87 5.85 0.64 15.37
N LYS A 88 6.23 1.69 16.11
CA LYS A 88 5.91 1.81 17.55
C LYS A 88 4.40 1.89 17.80
N ILE A 89 3.68 2.67 17.00
CA ILE A 89 2.23 2.85 17.14
C ILE A 89 1.49 1.59 16.71
N ILE A 90 1.82 1.02 15.54
CA ILE A 90 1.21 -0.21 15.03
C ILE A 90 1.34 -1.35 16.04
N ARG A 91 2.49 -1.50 16.71
CA ARG A 91 2.64 -2.52 17.75
C ARG A 91 1.64 -2.37 18.91
N LYS A 92 1.23 -1.15 19.25
CA LYS A 92 0.22 -0.88 20.29
C LYS A 92 -1.20 -1.16 19.81
N LEU A 93 -1.47 -1.01 18.51
CA LEU A 93 -2.80 -1.28 17.94
C LEU A 93 -3.22 -2.74 18.11
N PHE A 94 -2.26 -3.66 18.14
CA PHE A 94 -2.51 -5.10 18.27
C PHE A 94 -3.14 -5.53 19.60
N VAL A 95 -3.27 -4.64 20.59
CA VAL A 95 -4.12 -4.86 21.77
C VAL A 95 -5.58 -5.14 21.39
N VAL A 96 -6.02 -4.69 20.20
CA VAL A 96 -7.33 -5.01 19.63
C VAL A 96 -7.26 -6.43 19.04
N PRO A 97 -7.91 -7.44 19.66
CA PRO A 97 -7.67 -8.85 19.34
C PRO A 97 -8.30 -9.28 18.01
N THR A 98 -9.19 -8.47 17.45
CA THR A 98 -9.80 -8.70 16.13
C THR A 98 -8.90 -8.27 14.98
N ILE A 99 -7.77 -7.60 15.24
CA ILE A 99 -6.76 -7.29 14.21
C ILE A 99 -5.94 -8.54 13.90
N LEU A 100 -5.86 -8.87 12.62
CA LEU A 100 -5.01 -9.93 12.09
C LEU A 100 -3.75 -9.41 11.44
N PHE A 101 -3.81 -8.24 10.80
CA PHE A 101 -2.66 -7.64 10.12
C PHE A 101 -2.76 -6.13 10.17
N VAL A 102 -1.60 -5.50 10.30
CA VAL A 102 -1.45 -4.08 9.98
C VAL A 102 -0.19 -3.91 9.13
N GLY A 103 -0.36 -3.27 7.99
CA GLY A 103 0.70 -2.85 7.08
C GLY A 103 0.55 -1.38 6.74
N ILE A 104 1.61 -0.83 6.14
CA ILE A 104 1.63 0.55 5.66
C ILE A 104 1.43 0.51 4.14
N SER A 105 0.50 1.33 3.65
CA SER A 105 0.27 1.56 2.21
C SER A 105 0.63 3.00 1.81
N GLY A 106 0.35 3.38 0.56
CA GLY A 106 0.64 4.71 0.03
C GLY A 106 2.14 5.03 -0.02
N ASN A 107 2.46 6.33 -0.12
CA ASN A 107 3.84 6.79 -0.34
C ASN A 107 4.86 6.26 0.67
N LEU A 108 4.45 6.09 1.94
CA LEU A 108 5.36 5.63 2.98
C LEU A 108 5.82 4.17 2.77
N SER A 109 4.98 3.32 2.17
CA SER A 109 5.34 1.92 1.94
C SER A 109 6.51 1.75 0.96
N MET A 110 6.71 2.75 0.09
CA MET A 110 7.80 2.82 -0.89
C MET A 110 8.97 3.72 -0.46
N LEU A 111 8.96 4.21 0.78
CA LEU A 111 9.90 5.22 1.27
C LEU A 111 9.87 6.54 0.45
N ASN A 112 8.69 6.89 -0.08
CA ASN A 112 8.45 8.09 -0.89
C ASN A 112 7.60 9.16 -0.17
N SER A 113 7.48 9.11 1.16
CA SER A 113 6.65 10.07 1.89
C SER A 113 7.34 11.41 2.10
N GLU A 114 6.58 12.49 1.99
CA GLU A 114 6.98 13.84 2.36
C GLU A 114 6.75 14.11 3.85
N LYS A 115 7.39 15.14 4.40
CA LYS A 115 7.27 15.50 5.82
C LYS A 115 5.80 15.73 6.25
N LYS A 116 4.98 16.32 5.38
CA LYS A 116 3.60 16.72 5.67
C LYS A 116 2.56 15.59 5.54
N ASP A 117 2.90 14.48 4.89
CA ASP A 117 1.93 13.41 4.69
C ASP A 117 1.55 12.73 6.02
N ASP A 118 0.45 12.03 6.00
CA ASP A 118 0.06 11.09 7.03
C ASP A 118 0.69 9.70 6.80
N ILE A 119 0.18 8.72 7.55
CA ILE A 119 0.59 7.32 7.53
C ILE A 119 -0.66 6.51 7.21
N ASP A 120 -0.73 5.97 6.00
CA ASP A 120 -1.84 5.14 5.55
C ASP A 120 -1.68 3.71 6.06
N LEU A 121 -2.71 3.23 6.77
CA LEU A 121 -2.77 1.85 7.26
C LEU A 121 -3.68 0.99 6.38
N PHE A 122 -3.18 -0.18 6.04
CA PHE A 122 -3.98 -1.30 5.56
C PHE A 122 -4.13 -2.33 6.68
N VAL A 123 -5.37 -2.68 7.00
CA VAL A 123 -5.68 -3.57 8.13
C VAL A 123 -6.50 -4.74 7.65
N ILE A 124 -6.08 -5.96 8.03
CA ILE A 124 -6.91 -7.16 7.90
C ILE A 124 -7.45 -7.48 9.28
N VAL A 125 -8.75 -7.71 9.38
CA VAL A 125 -9.45 -8.01 10.63
C VAL A 125 -10.15 -9.36 10.55
N ARG A 126 -10.59 -9.86 11.71
CA ARG A 126 -11.46 -11.04 11.79
C ARG A 126 -12.74 -10.86 10.99
N LYS A 127 -13.24 -11.97 10.42
CA LYS A 127 -14.53 -12.03 9.72
C LYS A 127 -15.64 -11.32 10.51
N ASN A 128 -16.39 -10.45 9.83
CA ASN A 128 -17.52 -9.69 10.37
C ASN A 128 -17.17 -8.79 11.58
N ARG A 129 -15.93 -8.24 11.65
CA ARG A 129 -15.49 -7.36 12.75
C ARG A 129 -14.92 -6.02 12.29
N ILE A 130 -15.20 -5.61 11.05
CA ILE A 130 -14.60 -4.40 10.48
C ILE A 130 -15.01 -3.16 11.27
N TRP A 131 -16.29 -3.00 11.57
CA TRP A 131 -16.80 -1.81 12.23
C TRP A 131 -16.33 -1.73 13.68
N THR A 132 -16.43 -2.83 14.43
CA THR A 132 -15.92 -2.89 15.81
C THR A 132 -14.43 -2.59 15.86
N THR A 133 -13.65 -3.24 14.99
CA THR A 133 -12.19 -3.05 14.97
C THR A 133 -11.82 -1.62 14.58
N ARG A 134 -12.50 -1.04 13.58
CA ARG A 134 -12.29 0.35 13.18
C ARG A 134 -12.57 1.32 14.33
N LEU A 135 -13.68 1.14 15.05
CA LEU A 135 -14.03 1.99 16.18
C LEU A 135 -12.97 1.94 17.28
N LEU A 136 -12.51 0.74 17.65
CA LEU A 136 -11.46 0.55 18.65
C LEU A 136 -10.13 1.15 18.18
N LEU A 137 -9.75 0.94 16.91
CA LEU A 137 -8.55 1.54 16.31
C LEU A 137 -8.58 3.07 16.35
N ILE A 138 -9.72 3.67 15.99
CA ILE A 138 -9.92 5.13 16.09
C ILE A 138 -9.75 5.57 17.54
N GLY A 139 -10.38 4.89 18.50
CA GLY A 139 -10.26 5.19 19.92
C GLY A 139 -8.81 5.16 20.40
N VAL A 140 -8.08 4.07 20.16
CA VAL A 140 -6.66 3.92 20.52
C VAL A 140 -5.81 5.01 19.87
N LEU A 141 -6.00 5.27 18.57
CA LEU A 141 -5.25 6.30 17.86
C LEU A 141 -5.58 7.71 18.35
N LYS A 142 -6.84 7.99 18.71
CA LYS A 142 -7.26 9.29 19.29
C LYS A 142 -6.68 9.49 20.68
N LEU A 143 -6.72 8.49 21.55
CA LEU A 143 -6.11 8.53 22.89
C LEU A 143 -4.60 8.80 22.81
N MET A 144 -3.93 8.31 21.77
CA MET A 144 -2.51 8.56 21.52
C MET A 144 -2.24 9.88 20.80
N GLY A 145 -3.28 10.65 20.45
CA GLY A 145 -3.15 11.88 19.66
C GLY A 145 -2.61 11.65 18.25
N LYS A 146 -2.81 10.46 17.68
CA LYS A 146 -2.25 10.02 16.39
C LYS A 146 -3.28 9.80 15.30
N TYR A 147 -4.57 9.80 15.58
CA TYR A 147 -5.60 9.67 14.56
C TYR A 147 -5.61 10.89 13.61
N ARG A 148 -5.70 10.66 12.29
CA ARG A 148 -5.95 11.71 11.29
C ARG A 148 -7.44 12.02 11.25
N GLU A 149 -7.79 13.25 11.57
CA GLU A 149 -9.18 13.72 11.48
C GLU A 149 -9.50 14.25 10.08
N ARG A 150 -10.78 14.17 9.71
CA ARG A 150 -11.26 14.72 8.43
C ARG A 150 -11.07 16.24 8.44
N GLY A 151 -10.59 16.79 7.32
CA GLY A 151 -10.35 18.23 7.17
C GLY A 151 -9.14 18.77 7.94
N GLN A 152 -8.42 17.93 8.68
CA GLN A 152 -7.21 18.34 9.39
C GLN A 152 -6.14 18.80 8.41
N LYS A 153 -5.64 20.03 8.58
CA LYS A 153 -4.62 20.63 7.70
C LYS A 153 -3.22 20.05 7.95
N ASN A 154 -2.86 19.84 9.22
CA ASN A 154 -1.56 19.25 9.58
C ASN A 154 -1.73 17.78 9.96
N VAL A 155 -1.43 16.91 9.00
CA VAL A 155 -1.58 15.45 9.14
C VAL A 155 -0.24 14.72 9.31
N SER A 156 0.85 15.48 9.48
CA SER A 156 2.18 14.91 9.67
C SER A 156 2.22 13.91 10.83
N ASN A 157 2.68 12.69 10.56
CA ASN A 157 2.75 11.59 11.54
C ASN A 157 1.41 11.18 12.16
N LYS A 158 0.28 11.60 11.57
CA LYS A 158 -1.05 11.09 11.90
C LYS A 158 -1.32 9.82 11.08
N PHE A 159 -2.24 9.00 11.55
CA PHE A 159 -2.57 7.71 10.98
C PHE A 159 -3.97 7.77 10.38
N CYS A 160 -4.04 7.46 9.10
CA CYS A 160 -5.29 7.23 8.40
C CYS A 160 -5.56 5.72 8.37
N LEU A 161 -6.77 5.34 8.73
CA LEU A 161 -7.27 3.98 8.51
C LEU A 161 -7.72 3.86 7.04
N ASN A 162 -6.75 3.91 6.13
CA ASN A 162 -6.96 4.06 4.69
C ASN A 162 -7.81 2.91 4.12
N MET A 163 -7.50 1.67 4.51
CA MET A 163 -8.27 0.50 4.07
C MET A 163 -8.34 -0.58 5.15
N LEU A 164 -9.55 -1.09 5.38
CA LEU A 164 -9.80 -2.25 6.22
C LEU A 164 -10.54 -3.32 5.41
N ILE A 165 -10.05 -4.55 5.48
CA ILE A 165 -10.76 -5.74 4.98
C ILE A 165 -10.92 -6.76 6.08
N ASP A 166 -11.89 -7.65 5.97
CA ASP A 166 -11.94 -8.86 6.80
C ASP A 166 -11.41 -10.12 6.10
N GLU A 167 -11.35 -11.23 6.82
CA GLU A 167 -10.89 -12.54 6.32
C GLU A 167 -11.64 -13.04 5.07
N THR A 168 -12.85 -12.56 4.80
CA THR A 168 -13.61 -12.93 3.59
C THR A 168 -13.28 -12.05 2.39
N GLY A 169 -12.67 -10.88 2.62
CA GLY A 169 -12.24 -9.91 1.61
C GLY A 169 -10.77 -10.01 1.19
N LEU A 170 -10.08 -11.13 1.48
CA LEU A 170 -8.64 -11.28 1.17
C LEU A 170 -8.34 -11.21 -0.33
N LYS A 171 -9.23 -11.73 -1.18
CA LYS A 171 -9.09 -11.65 -2.64
C LYS A 171 -9.66 -10.33 -3.13
N VAL A 172 -8.84 -9.53 -3.81
CA VAL A 172 -9.31 -8.32 -4.49
C VAL A 172 -10.31 -8.71 -5.57
N SER A 173 -11.48 -8.05 -5.58
CA SER A 173 -12.54 -8.27 -6.57
C SER A 173 -12.03 -8.09 -8.00
N SER A 174 -12.49 -8.93 -8.93
CA SER A 174 -12.00 -8.97 -10.32
C SER A 174 -12.07 -7.62 -11.04
N ASN A 175 -13.13 -6.84 -10.80
CA ASN A 175 -13.31 -5.49 -11.36
C ASN A 175 -12.31 -4.45 -10.84
N LEU A 176 -11.58 -4.75 -9.77
CA LEU A 176 -10.50 -3.92 -9.22
C LEU A 176 -9.11 -4.44 -9.57
N GLN A 177 -8.99 -5.57 -10.26
CA GLN A 177 -7.69 -6.15 -10.66
C GLN A 177 -7.16 -5.45 -11.91
N ASN A 178 -6.19 -4.58 -11.71
CA ASN A 178 -5.52 -3.81 -12.76
C ASN A 178 -4.09 -3.47 -12.31
N LEU A 179 -3.32 -2.82 -13.19
CA LEU A 179 -1.94 -2.46 -12.91
C LEU A 179 -1.79 -1.61 -11.64
N TYR A 180 -2.66 -0.61 -11.43
CA TYR A 180 -2.61 0.23 -10.23
C TYR A 180 -2.81 -0.59 -8.95
N THR A 181 -3.85 -1.42 -8.90
CA THR A 181 -4.10 -2.27 -7.73
C THR A 181 -3.02 -3.35 -7.56
N ALA A 182 -2.38 -3.82 -8.66
CA ALA A 182 -1.24 -4.72 -8.59
C ALA A 182 -0.07 -4.05 -7.86
N HIS A 183 0.20 -2.77 -8.14
CA HIS A 183 1.16 -1.97 -7.37
C HIS A 183 0.72 -1.80 -5.93
N GLU A 184 -0.52 -1.40 -5.65
CA GLU A 184 -1.00 -1.21 -4.26
C GLU A 184 -0.83 -2.47 -3.39
N VAL A 185 -1.22 -3.64 -3.90
CA VAL A 185 -1.05 -4.91 -3.17
C VAL A 185 0.42 -5.29 -3.06
N SER A 186 1.16 -5.18 -4.16
CA SER A 186 2.56 -5.59 -4.18
C SER A 186 3.48 -4.66 -3.41
N GLN A 187 3.13 -3.39 -3.18
CA GLN A 187 3.95 -2.41 -2.47
C GLN A 187 3.59 -2.28 -0.99
N LEU A 188 2.57 -3.01 -0.54
CA LEU A 188 2.15 -3.04 0.86
C LEU A 188 3.33 -3.43 1.78
N MET A 189 3.69 -2.57 2.73
CA MET A 189 4.77 -2.84 3.68
C MET A 189 4.19 -3.55 4.91
N PRO A 190 4.42 -4.86 5.09
CA PRO A 190 3.94 -5.58 6.27
C PRO A 190 4.69 -5.12 7.52
N ILE A 191 3.96 -4.88 8.61
CA ILE A 191 4.58 -4.51 9.89
C ILE A 191 4.37 -5.61 10.91
N ARG A 192 3.12 -6.02 11.15
CA ARG A 192 2.80 -7.01 12.17
C ARG A 192 1.56 -7.80 11.80
N GLN A 193 1.50 -9.06 12.23
CA GLN A 193 0.39 -9.97 11.96
C GLN A 193 0.11 -10.95 13.10
N ARG A 194 -1.03 -11.63 12.97
CA ARG A 194 -1.40 -12.87 13.65
C ARG A 194 -1.59 -13.97 12.60
N GLU A 195 -1.31 -15.22 12.98
CA GLU A 195 -1.77 -16.42 12.26
C GLU A 195 -1.35 -16.51 10.77
N GLY A 196 -0.24 -15.87 10.40
CA GLY A 196 0.24 -15.88 9.02
C GLY A 196 -0.72 -15.24 8.02
N ILE A 197 -1.64 -14.35 8.44
CA ILE A 197 -2.69 -13.85 7.55
C ILE A 197 -2.14 -13.11 6.31
N TYR A 198 -0.95 -12.48 6.41
CA TYR A 198 -0.36 -11.75 5.28
C TYR A 198 0.00 -12.68 4.14
N SER A 199 0.54 -13.88 4.41
CA SER A 199 0.83 -14.84 3.35
C SER A 199 -0.44 -15.36 2.70
N LYS A 200 -1.52 -15.54 3.46
CA LYS A 200 -2.86 -15.88 2.92
C LYS A 200 -3.41 -14.77 2.02
N PHE A 201 -3.23 -13.50 2.41
CA PHE A 201 -3.61 -12.35 1.59
C PHE A 201 -2.86 -12.33 0.25
N ILE A 202 -1.53 -12.49 0.27
CA ILE A 202 -0.73 -12.54 -0.97
C ILE A 202 -1.13 -13.74 -1.84
N ALA A 203 -1.28 -14.93 -1.24
CA ALA A 203 -1.67 -16.15 -1.96
C ALA A 203 -3.09 -16.06 -2.57
N SER A 204 -3.97 -15.23 -2.00
CA SER A 204 -5.32 -14.97 -2.53
C SER A 204 -5.32 -14.05 -3.77
N ASN A 205 -4.18 -13.44 -4.09
CA ASN A 205 -4.03 -12.47 -5.18
C ASN A 205 -2.96 -12.88 -6.21
N PRO A 206 -3.00 -14.10 -6.78
CA PRO A 206 -2.01 -14.56 -7.75
C PRO A 206 -2.06 -13.76 -9.06
N TRP A 207 -3.17 -13.05 -9.33
CA TRP A 207 -3.35 -12.23 -10.52
C TRP A 207 -2.32 -11.09 -10.65
N ILE A 208 -1.65 -10.69 -9.56
CA ILE A 208 -0.62 -9.64 -9.56
C ILE A 208 0.51 -9.97 -10.54
N VAL A 209 0.89 -11.25 -10.65
CA VAL A 209 2.00 -11.68 -11.52
C VAL A 209 1.70 -11.51 -13.01
N LYS A 210 0.43 -11.32 -13.39
CA LYS A 210 0.05 -10.95 -14.77
C LYS A 210 0.50 -9.54 -15.16
N PHE A 211 0.74 -8.68 -14.16
CA PHE A 211 1.22 -7.31 -14.35
C PHE A 211 2.68 -7.15 -13.94
N LEU A 212 3.09 -7.81 -12.85
CA LEU A 212 4.40 -7.67 -12.19
C LEU A 212 5.02 -9.05 -11.93
N PRO A 213 5.45 -9.79 -12.97
CA PRO A 213 5.82 -11.21 -12.86
C PRO A 213 7.08 -11.50 -12.02
N ASN A 214 7.91 -10.50 -11.76
CA ASN A 214 9.15 -10.64 -10.98
C ASN A 214 8.97 -10.32 -9.48
N ILE A 215 7.79 -9.87 -9.05
CA ILE A 215 7.60 -9.26 -7.72
C ILE A 215 7.58 -10.26 -6.57
N GLU A 216 7.32 -11.54 -6.85
CA GLU A 216 7.12 -12.57 -5.83
C GLU A 216 8.31 -12.71 -4.89
N ASP A 217 9.53 -12.66 -5.42
CA ASP A 217 10.75 -12.83 -4.64
C ASP A 217 10.93 -11.69 -3.64
N GLU A 218 10.55 -10.47 -4.04
CA GLU A 218 10.58 -9.29 -3.16
C GLU A 218 9.53 -9.41 -2.06
N ILE A 219 8.30 -9.82 -2.39
CA ILE A 219 7.23 -10.00 -1.40
C ILE A 219 7.62 -11.07 -0.37
N LYS A 220 8.20 -12.20 -0.80
CA LYS A 220 8.64 -13.30 0.07
C LYS A 220 9.76 -12.88 1.04
N LYS A 221 10.62 -11.93 0.66
CA LYS A 221 11.72 -11.43 1.51
C LYS A 221 11.27 -10.48 2.60
N ARG A 222 10.03 -9.98 2.56
CA ARG A 222 9.54 -8.99 3.52
C ARG A 222 9.45 -9.58 4.92
N LYS A 223 10.11 -8.90 5.86
CA LYS A 223 10.03 -9.24 7.28
C LYS A 223 8.70 -8.76 7.85
N ILE A 224 8.08 -9.59 8.67
CA ILE A 224 6.85 -9.27 9.37
C ILE A 224 6.92 -9.79 10.80
N GLU A 225 6.49 -8.99 11.77
CA GLU A 225 6.44 -9.39 13.17
C GLU A 225 5.20 -10.25 13.42
N ASN A 226 5.38 -11.43 14.03
CA ASN A 226 4.26 -12.26 14.48
C ASN A 226 3.86 -11.88 15.91
N HIS A 227 2.56 -11.88 16.18
CA HIS A 227 2.02 -11.60 17.50
C HIS A 227 1.16 -12.75 18.02
N SER A 228 1.54 -13.28 19.18
CA SER A 228 0.73 -14.20 19.98
C SER A 228 -0.23 -13.42 20.88
N ASN A 229 -1.47 -13.89 21.00
CA ASN A 229 -2.45 -13.31 21.93
C ASN A 229 -2.03 -13.58 23.38
N ASN A 230 -2.06 -12.56 24.23
CA ASN A 230 -2.00 -12.74 25.68
C ASN A 230 -3.38 -13.12 26.26
N LEU A 231 -3.44 -13.43 27.56
CA LEU A 231 -4.69 -13.88 28.20
C LEU A 231 -5.80 -12.82 28.14
N PHE A 232 -5.46 -11.56 28.37
CA PHE A 232 -6.41 -10.44 28.27
C PHE A 232 -7.02 -10.32 26.88
N GLU A 233 -6.19 -10.39 25.83
CA GLU A 233 -6.63 -10.37 24.43
C GLU A 233 -7.52 -11.56 24.09
N LYS A 234 -7.24 -12.74 24.65
CA LYS A 234 -8.11 -13.92 24.49
C LYS A 234 -9.49 -13.67 25.11
N ILE A 235 -9.55 -13.14 26.33
CA ILE A 235 -10.82 -12.82 27.00
C ILE A 235 -11.59 -11.76 26.22
N LEU A 236 -10.93 -10.65 25.87
CA LEU A 236 -11.54 -9.58 25.09
C LEU A 236 -12.04 -10.09 23.73
N SER A 237 -11.32 -11.03 23.09
CA SER A 237 -11.77 -11.64 21.84
C SER A 237 -13.08 -12.42 21.98
N VAL A 238 -13.34 -13.04 23.14
CA VAL A 238 -14.60 -13.75 23.40
C VAL A 238 -15.74 -12.75 23.52
N PHE A 239 -15.53 -11.65 24.26
CA PHE A 239 -16.53 -10.59 24.38
C PHE A 239 -16.86 -9.95 23.01
N LEU A 240 -15.82 -9.62 22.23
CA LEU A 240 -15.97 -9.01 20.91
C LEU A 240 -16.56 -9.96 19.84
N LYS A 241 -16.80 -11.25 20.16
CA LYS A 241 -17.54 -12.17 19.28
C LYS A 241 -19.05 -11.98 19.32
N ALA A 242 -19.60 -11.18 20.24
CA ALA A 242 -21.04 -10.93 20.25
C ALA A 242 -21.48 -10.18 18.96
N PRO A 243 -22.44 -10.69 18.16
CA PRO A 243 -22.83 -10.06 16.89
C PRO A 243 -23.42 -8.66 17.05
N PHE A 244 -24.12 -8.39 18.16
CA PHE A 244 -24.75 -7.09 18.41
C PHE A 244 -23.73 -5.94 18.52
N ILE A 245 -22.51 -6.22 18.98
CA ILE A 245 -21.44 -5.20 19.10
C ILE A 245 -21.08 -4.66 17.72
N GLU A 246 -20.91 -5.55 16.74
CA GLU A 246 -20.63 -5.16 15.36
C GLU A 246 -21.77 -4.36 14.76
N PHE A 247 -23.01 -4.78 14.99
CA PHE A 247 -24.19 -4.07 14.53
C PHE A 247 -24.27 -2.64 15.08
N LEU A 248 -24.08 -2.46 16.40
CA LEU A 248 -24.09 -1.15 17.04
C LEU A 248 -22.94 -0.27 16.53
N ALA A 249 -21.73 -0.83 16.42
CA ALA A 249 -20.56 -0.12 15.90
C ALA A 249 -20.75 0.32 14.44
N ARG A 250 -21.38 -0.51 13.61
CA ARG A 250 -21.75 -0.20 12.22
C ARG A 250 -22.76 0.94 12.18
N LYS A 251 -23.86 0.83 12.93
CA LYS A 251 -24.93 1.85 12.95
C LYS A 251 -24.39 3.22 13.40
N PHE A 252 -23.59 3.25 14.46
CA PHE A 252 -22.97 4.48 14.97
C PHE A 252 -22.02 5.12 13.94
N GLN A 253 -21.12 4.34 13.33
CA GLN A 253 -20.16 4.89 12.38
C GLN A 253 -20.81 5.32 11.06
N LEU A 254 -21.79 4.57 10.56
CA LEU A 254 -22.56 4.97 9.38
C LEU A 254 -23.33 6.27 9.61
N TYR A 255 -23.89 6.47 10.81
CA TYR A 255 -24.51 7.75 11.15
C TYR A 255 -23.52 8.93 11.06
N LEU A 256 -22.28 8.75 11.49
CA LEU A 256 -21.23 9.78 11.40
C LEU A 256 -20.74 10.00 9.96
N ILE A 257 -20.65 8.94 9.16
CA ILE A 257 -20.21 8.99 7.77
C ILE A 257 -21.30 9.63 6.90
N ASN A 258 -22.55 9.16 6.98
CA ASN A 258 -23.66 9.61 6.14
C ASN A 258 -24.01 11.10 6.33
N LYS A 259 -23.69 11.68 7.49
CA LYS A 259 -23.82 13.12 7.72
C LYS A 259 -22.90 13.97 6.83
N ASN A 260 -21.84 13.36 6.30
CA ASN A 260 -20.78 14.07 5.61
C ASN A 260 -20.47 13.30 4.31
N THR A 261 -21.08 13.69 3.19
CA THR A 261 -20.87 13.08 1.86
C THR A 261 -19.39 12.87 1.58
N THR A 262 -18.98 11.68 1.13
CA THR A 262 -17.63 11.44 0.61
C THR A 262 -17.53 10.15 -0.21
N SER A 263 -16.44 10.07 -0.98
CA SER A 263 -16.06 9.05 -1.96
C SER A 263 -15.61 7.71 -1.34
N GLU A 264 -16.07 7.36 -0.14
CA GLU A 264 -15.71 6.09 0.49
C GLU A 264 -16.33 4.89 -0.20
N THR A 265 -15.55 3.81 -0.32
CA THR A 265 -16.07 2.51 -0.73
C THR A 265 -16.42 1.71 0.52
N ILE A 266 -17.71 1.49 0.74
CA ILE A 266 -18.24 0.73 1.87
C ILE A 266 -18.93 -0.52 1.33
N SER A 267 -18.44 -1.69 1.71
CA SER A 267 -19.11 -2.98 1.56
C SER A 267 -19.12 -3.73 2.89
N ASP A 268 -19.73 -4.91 2.94
CA ASP A 268 -19.76 -5.71 4.17
C ASP A 268 -18.38 -6.18 4.63
N ASN A 269 -17.43 -6.36 3.71
CA ASN A 269 -16.09 -6.90 3.96
C ASN A 269 -14.93 -5.94 3.62
N LEU A 270 -15.23 -4.70 3.22
CA LEU A 270 -14.26 -3.67 2.86
C LEU A 270 -14.74 -2.29 3.32
N LEU A 271 -13.84 -1.53 3.95
CA LEU A 271 -13.94 -0.09 4.08
C LEU A 271 -12.69 0.54 3.48
N ALA A 272 -12.85 1.32 2.42
CA ALA A 272 -11.77 2.09 1.82
C ALA A 272 -12.08 3.59 1.87
N PHE A 273 -11.16 4.37 2.45
CA PHE A 273 -11.29 5.79 2.69
C PHE A 273 -10.37 6.58 1.75
N HIS A 274 -10.63 6.47 0.45
CA HIS A 274 -9.89 7.24 -0.55
C HIS A 274 -10.57 8.60 -0.80
N PRO A 275 -9.88 9.73 -0.60
CA PRO A 275 -10.46 11.05 -0.84
C PRO A 275 -10.71 11.36 -2.33
N ARG A 276 -10.12 10.57 -3.24
CA ARG A 276 -10.17 10.74 -4.70
C ARG A 276 -10.08 9.38 -5.40
N ASP A 277 -10.52 9.32 -6.66
CA ASP A 277 -10.36 8.12 -7.51
C ASP A 277 -8.94 8.07 -8.10
N TYR A 278 -7.97 7.75 -7.24
CA TYR A 278 -6.56 7.62 -7.62
C TYR A 278 -6.35 6.62 -8.75
N LYS A 279 -7.12 5.53 -8.80
CA LYS A 279 -6.98 4.50 -9.84
C LYS A 279 -7.17 5.12 -11.23
N SER A 280 -8.26 5.85 -11.43
CA SER A 280 -8.57 6.45 -12.73
C SER A 280 -7.60 7.57 -13.09
N GLU A 281 -7.22 8.41 -12.11
CA GLU A 281 -6.23 9.47 -12.30
C GLU A 281 -4.86 8.91 -12.74
N ILE A 282 -4.33 7.92 -12.01
CA ILE A 282 -3.01 7.33 -12.28
C ILE A 282 -2.98 6.58 -13.61
N LEU A 283 -4.01 5.77 -13.92
CA LEU A 283 -4.04 5.03 -15.19
C LEU A 283 -4.20 5.97 -16.40
N SER A 284 -4.95 7.07 -16.26
CA SER A 284 -5.07 8.08 -17.31
C SER A 284 -3.74 8.77 -17.58
N GLU A 285 -3.06 9.24 -16.53
CA GLU A 285 -1.73 9.87 -16.64
C GLU A 285 -0.68 8.88 -17.19
N TYR A 286 -0.74 7.62 -16.78
CA TYR A 286 0.15 6.58 -17.29
C TYR A 286 -0.02 6.38 -18.80
N ASN A 287 -1.26 6.24 -19.28
CA ASN A 287 -1.56 6.09 -20.70
C ASN A 287 -1.09 7.31 -21.51
N LYS A 288 -1.27 8.53 -20.98
CA LYS A 288 -0.77 9.75 -21.62
C LYS A 288 0.76 9.73 -21.78
N ARG A 289 1.49 9.29 -20.75
CA ARG A 289 2.95 9.15 -20.82
C ARG A 289 3.40 8.09 -21.81
N LEU A 290 2.71 6.95 -21.88
CA LEU A 290 3.00 5.90 -22.87
C LEU A 290 2.88 6.42 -24.30
N LEU A 291 1.80 7.15 -24.60
CA LEU A 291 1.59 7.77 -25.92
C LEU A 291 2.70 8.76 -26.26
N GLY A 292 3.15 9.57 -25.30
CA GLY A 292 4.27 10.50 -25.49
C GLY A 292 5.60 9.81 -25.85
N TYR A 293 5.77 8.54 -25.51
CA TYR A 293 6.93 7.72 -25.86
C TYR A 293 6.70 6.81 -27.07
N GLY A 294 5.56 6.95 -27.77
CA GLY A 294 5.20 6.11 -28.91
C GLY A 294 4.96 4.65 -28.52
N ILE A 295 4.57 4.40 -27.28
CA ILE A 295 4.28 3.06 -26.75
C ILE A 295 2.76 2.89 -26.70
N SER A 296 2.25 2.01 -27.56
CA SER A 296 0.89 1.44 -27.47
C SER A 296 0.85 0.28 -26.48
#